data_AF-A0A2V9W1Z4-F1
#
_entry.id   AF-A0A2V9W1Z4-F1
#
_cell.length_a   1.000
_cell.length_b   1.000
_cell.length_c   1.000
_cell.angle_alpha   90.00
_cell.angle_beta   90.00
_cell.angle_gamma   90.00
#
_symmetry.space_group_name_H-M   'P 1'
#
loop_
_entity.id
_entity.type
_entity.pdbx_description
1 polymer ?
#
loop_
_entity_poly.entity_id
_entity_poly.type
_entity_poly.pdbx_seq_one_letter_code
_entity_poly.pdbx_strand_id
1 'polypeptide(L)'
;MSSGRVGANGNGDQPSTLADQRDARYVFEALHQGDPGAHALIEQSFVMLGVAVANVVTVLDPELIVFNGGLVKGAPDLLLETVGKVVRKMQPKAPKITLSTLGDKAQIWGALHTLLEPAQQCAIRSAQKCAVT
;
A
#
# COMPACT_ATOMS: atom_id res chain seq x y z
N MET A 1 -42.92 34.41 22.68
CA MET A 1 -41.95 33.88 23.67
C MET A 1 -41.37 32.61 23.08
N SER A 2 -40.23 32.76 22.39
CA SER A 2 -38.95 32.10 22.69
C SER A 2 -38.95 30.60 22.35
N SER A 3 -38.56 30.24 21.12
CA SER A 3 -37.15 30.02 20.74
C SER A 3 -36.53 28.83 21.47
N GLY A 4 -36.28 27.76 20.72
CA GLY A 4 -35.39 26.66 21.08
C GLY A 4 -34.72 26.14 19.82
N ARG A 5 -33.65 26.82 19.39
CA ARG A 5 -32.70 26.34 18.38
C ARG A 5 -32.10 25.02 18.87
N VAL A 6 -32.15 23.96 18.08
CA VAL A 6 -31.15 22.89 18.20
C VAL A 6 -29.98 23.31 17.31
N GLY A 7 -28.91 23.73 17.99
CA GLY A 7 -27.71 24.25 17.40
C GLY A 7 -26.93 23.20 16.61
N ALA A 8 -26.22 23.70 15.61
CA ALA A 8 -25.00 23.09 15.11
C ALA A 8 -24.06 22.83 16.30
N ASN A 9 -23.56 21.61 16.42
CA ASN A 9 -22.30 21.35 17.13
C ASN A 9 -21.53 20.32 16.31
N GLY A 10 -20.51 20.81 15.61
CA GLY A 10 -19.47 19.98 15.02
C GLY A 10 -18.59 19.42 16.13
N ASN A 11 -18.58 18.09 16.25
CA ASN A 11 -17.54 17.41 16.98
C ASN A 11 -17.21 16.15 16.19
N GLY A 12 -16.21 16.28 15.31
CA GLY A 12 -15.71 15.17 14.49
C GLY A 12 -15.09 14.10 15.38
N ASP A 13 -15.40 12.82 15.08
CA ASP A 13 -14.62 11.61 15.33
C ASP A 13 -13.51 11.72 16.38
N GLN A 14 -13.87 12.00 17.63
CA GLN A 14 -12.92 11.85 18.73
C GLN A 14 -12.73 10.34 18.97
N PRO A 15 -11.49 9.82 19.03
CA PRO A 15 -11.24 8.40 19.20
C PRO A 15 -11.82 7.92 20.54
N SER A 16 -12.93 7.18 20.46
CA SER A 16 -13.72 6.75 21.63
C SER A 16 -13.34 5.36 22.11
N THR A 17 -12.59 4.61 21.29
CA THR A 17 -12.12 3.25 21.58
C THR A 17 -10.60 3.13 21.46
N LEU A 18 -10.02 2.09 22.07
CA LEU A 18 -8.58 1.79 21.95
C LEU A 18 -8.15 1.50 20.49
N ALA A 19 -9.08 1.05 19.64
CA ALA A 19 -8.83 0.85 18.22
C ALA A 19 -8.69 2.19 17.48
N ASP A 20 -9.54 3.17 17.80
CA ASP A 20 -9.47 4.50 17.20
C ASP A 20 -8.15 5.21 17.56
N GLN A 21 -7.64 5.00 18.77
CA GLN A 21 -6.35 5.56 19.21
C GLN A 21 -5.13 5.02 18.46
N ARG A 22 -5.26 3.88 17.77
CA ARG A 22 -4.18 3.22 17.01
C ARG A 22 -4.44 3.17 15.52
N ASP A 23 -5.45 3.89 15.02
CA ASP A 23 -5.75 3.92 13.60
C ASP A 23 -4.65 4.69 12.85
N ALA A 24 -4.03 4.02 11.88
CA ALA A 24 -3.03 4.62 11.01
C ALA A 24 -3.58 5.82 10.24
N ARG A 25 -4.90 5.88 9.98
CA ARG A 25 -5.56 7.01 9.34
C ARG A 25 -5.24 8.33 10.04
N TYR A 26 -5.38 8.40 11.36
CA TYR A 26 -5.11 9.62 12.12
C TYR A 26 -3.63 10.02 12.08
N VAL A 27 -2.72 9.04 12.02
CA VAL A 27 -1.28 9.31 11.90
C VAL A 27 -0.95 9.90 10.53
N PHE A 28 -1.54 9.36 9.45
CA PHE A 28 -1.38 9.96 8.12
C PHE A 28 -2.06 11.33 8.04
N GLU A 29 -3.23 11.53 8.65
CA GLU A 29 -3.85 12.86 8.72
C GLU A 29 -2.97 13.88 9.43
N ALA A 30 -2.37 13.51 10.58
CA ALA A 30 -1.42 14.35 11.31
C ALA A 30 -0.16 14.65 10.48
N LEU A 31 0.36 13.68 9.72
CA LEU A 31 1.45 13.90 8.77
C LEU A 31 1.09 14.99 7.76
N HIS A 32 -0.09 14.93 7.16
CA HIS A 32 -0.55 15.95 6.18
C HIS A 32 -0.76 17.33 6.82
N GLN A 33 -1.02 17.39 8.13
CA GLN A 33 -1.09 18.64 8.89
C GLN A 33 0.29 19.19 9.27
N GLY A 34 1.37 18.48 8.92
CA GLY A 34 2.74 18.90 9.20
C GLY A 34 3.22 18.56 10.61
N ASP A 35 2.57 17.60 11.30
CA ASP A 35 3.01 17.15 12.62
C ASP A 35 4.38 16.46 12.53
N PRO A 36 5.42 16.99 13.21
CA PRO A 36 6.77 16.42 13.12
C PRO A 36 6.89 15.03 13.76
N GLY A 37 6.06 14.72 14.76
CA GLY A 37 6.02 13.42 15.41
C GLY A 37 5.44 12.35 14.49
N ALA A 38 4.35 12.66 13.79
CA ALA A 38 3.76 11.80 12.77
C ALA A 38 4.73 11.57 11.59
N HIS A 39 5.45 12.62 11.16
CA HIS A 39 6.49 12.50 10.15
C HIS A 39 7.59 11.52 10.57
N ALA A 40 8.18 11.72 11.76
CA ALA A 40 9.23 10.85 12.26
C ALA A 40 8.76 9.40 12.41
N LEU A 41 7.52 9.19 12.88
CA LEU A 41 6.94 7.86 13.05
C LEU A 41 6.74 7.12 11.72
N ILE A 42 6.21 7.81 10.70
CA ILE A 42 6.01 7.22 9.37
C ILE A 42 7.35 6.97 8.68
N GLU A 43 8.29 7.91 8.76
CA GLU A 43 9.63 7.74 8.21
C GLU A 43 10.33 6.52 8.84
N GLN A 44 10.30 6.38 10.16
CA GLN A 44 10.86 5.21 10.85
C GLN A 44 10.18 3.91 10.41
N SER A 45 8.85 3.94 10.22
CA SER A 45 8.10 2.78 9.74
C SER A 45 8.50 2.40 8.30
N PHE A 46 8.70 3.38 7.41
CA PHE A 46 9.14 3.15 6.05
C PHE A 46 10.61 2.72 5.95
N VAL A 47 11.47 3.16 6.88
CA VAL A 47 12.83 2.62 6.99
C VAL A 47 12.78 1.12 7.28
N MET A 48 11.96 0.71 8.25
CA MET A 48 11.78 -0.71 8.60
C MET A 48 11.19 -1.50 7.43
N LEU A 49 10.21 -0.95 6.71
CA LEU A 49 9.68 -1.54 5.49
C LEU A 49 10.76 -1.69 4.42
N GLY A 50 11.64 -0.69 4.26
CA GLY A 50 12.76 -0.74 3.32
C GLY A 50 13.73 -1.88 3.60
N VAL A 51 14.04 -2.15 4.88
CA VAL A 51 14.86 -3.31 5.27
C VAL A 51 14.15 -4.62 4.91
N ALA A 52 12.84 -4.73 5.19
CA ALA A 52 12.07 -5.91 4.83
C ALA A 52 12.06 -6.15 3.31
N VAL A 53 11.89 -5.08 2.51
CA VAL A 53 11.94 -5.16 1.05
C VAL A 53 13.31 -5.59 0.57
N ALA A 54 14.40 -5.04 1.13
CA ALA A 54 15.76 -5.44 0.78
C ALA A 54 16.00 -6.94 1.03
N ASN A 55 15.43 -7.50 2.11
CA ASN A 55 15.49 -8.94 2.37
C ASN A 55 14.75 -9.74 1.30
N VAL A 56 13.55 -9.31 0.91
CA VAL A 56 12.78 -9.95 -0.18
C VAL A 56 13.56 -9.90 -1.50
N VAL A 57 14.13 -8.74 -1.84
CA VAL A 57 14.98 -8.58 -3.03
C VAL A 57 16.17 -9.53 -3.00
N THR A 58 16.79 -9.72 -1.83
CA THR A 58 17.94 -10.63 -1.66
C THR A 58 17.57 -12.09 -1.96
N VAL A 59 16.34 -12.52 -1.65
CA VAL A 59 15.91 -13.91 -1.82
C VAL A 59 15.31 -14.16 -3.21
N LEU A 60 14.52 -13.22 -3.72
CA LEU A 60 13.73 -13.41 -4.95
C LEU A 60 14.35 -12.78 -6.20
N ASP A 61 15.30 -11.86 -6.05
CA ASP A 61 15.90 -11.06 -7.13
C ASP A 61 14.88 -10.54 -8.18
N PRO A 62 13.80 -9.85 -7.75
CA PRO A 62 12.77 -9.40 -8.67
C PRO A 62 13.25 -8.20 -9.48
N GLU A 63 12.79 -8.03 -10.71
CA GLU A 63 13.08 -6.82 -11.50
C GLU A 63 12.28 -5.59 -11.03
N LEU A 64 11.12 -5.81 -10.41
CA LEU A 64 10.16 -4.77 -10.03
C LEU A 64 9.46 -5.07 -8.70
N ILE A 65 9.41 -4.08 -7.82
CA ILE A 65 8.58 -4.04 -6.62
C ILE A 65 7.45 -3.02 -6.84
N VAL A 66 6.21 -3.42 -6.55
CA VAL A 66 5.03 -2.57 -6.69
C VAL A 66 4.31 -2.47 -5.35
N PHE A 67 4.12 -1.26 -4.82
CA PHE A 67 3.30 -1.02 -3.64
C PHE A 67 1.86 -0.70 -3.99
N ASN A 68 0.93 -1.14 -3.14
CA ASN A 68 -0.49 -0.77 -3.21
C ASN A 68 -1.05 -0.61 -1.77
N GLY A 69 -2.30 -0.15 -1.66
CA GLY A 69 -3.04 -0.07 -0.39
C GLY A 69 -2.88 1.28 0.32
N GLY A 70 -3.20 1.28 1.62
CA GLY A 70 -3.28 2.49 2.44
C GLY A 70 -1.98 3.30 2.51
N LEU A 71 -0.82 2.64 2.44
CA LEU A 71 0.49 3.31 2.47
C LEU A 71 0.68 4.23 1.25
N VAL A 72 0.24 3.75 0.09
CA VAL A 72 0.32 4.50 -1.17
C VAL A 72 -0.63 5.70 -1.16
N LYS A 73 -1.78 5.58 -0.50
CA LYS A 73 -2.72 6.70 -0.33
C LYS A 73 -2.24 7.71 0.71
N GLY A 74 -1.58 7.23 1.76
CA GLY A 74 -1.22 8.02 2.93
C GLY A 74 0.06 8.85 2.77
N ALA A 75 1.09 8.33 2.09
CA ALA A 75 2.35 9.06 1.90
C ALA A 75 3.17 8.49 0.71
N PRO A 76 2.70 8.62 -0.53
CA PRO A 76 3.29 7.94 -1.69
C PRO A 76 4.75 8.33 -1.95
N ASP A 77 5.06 9.64 -1.90
CA ASP A 77 6.39 10.13 -2.22
C ASP A 77 7.40 9.77 -1.14
N LEU A 78 7.04 9.98 0.14
CA LEU A 78 7.86 9.61 1.29
C LEU A 78 8.12 8.09 1.32
N LEU A 79 7.14 7.28 0.93
CA LEU A 79 7.28 5.82 0.80
C LEU A 79 8.35 5.48 -0.24
N LEU A 80 8.22 5.99 -1.48
CA LEU A 80 9.16 5.70 -2.56
C LEU A 80 10.58 6.19 -2.24
N GLU A 81 10.69 7.39 -1.68
CA GLU A 81 11.96 7.98 -1.29
C GLU A 81 12.65 7.14 -0.22
N THR A 82 11.96 6.91 0.91
CA THR A 82 12.54 6.26 2.10
C THR A 82 12.88 4.80 1.81
N VAL A 83 11.92 4.03 1.28
CA VAL A 83 12.13 2.62 0.96
C VAL A 83 13.20 2.48 -0.13
N GLY A 84 13.13 3.29 -1.18
CA GLY A 84 14.12 3.27 -2.25
C GLY A 84 15.54 3.57 -1.76
N LYS A 85 15.69 4.53 -0.84
CA LYS A 85 16.98 4.87 -0.22
C LYS A 85 17.54 3.70 0.59
N VAL A 86 16.71 3.03 1.39
CA VAL A 86 17.14 1.86 2.18
C VAL A 86 17.54 0.69 1.27
N VAL A 87 16.71 0.35 0.29
CA VAL A 87 16.99 -0.77 -0.62
C VAL A 87 18.27 -0.52 -1.42
N ARG A 88 18.47 0.68 -1.98
CA ARG A 88 19.71 1.04 -2.71
C ARG A 88 20.97 0.99 -1.83
N LYS A 89 20.84 1.19 -0.52
CA LYS A 89 21.98 1.09 0.40
C LYS A 89 22.39 -0.36 0.66
N MET A 90 21.45 -1.30 0.60
CA MET A 90 21.67 -2.71 0.91
C MET A 90 21.91 -3.56 -0.34
N GLN A 91 21.37 -3.15 -1.49
CA GLN A 91 21.44 -3.91 -2.74
C GLN A 91 22.14 -3.10 -3.85
N PRO A 92 23.31 -3.55 -4.35
CA PRO A 92 24.03 -2.90 -5.44
C PRO A 92 23.21 -2.81 -6.73
N LYS A 93 22.38 -3.83 -7.00
CA LYS A 93 21.42 -3.86 -8.11
C LYS A 93 20.00 -3.77 -7.57
N ALA A 94 19.64 -2.60 -7.03
CA ALA A 94 18.29 -2.38 -6.54
C ALA A 94 17.27 -2.45 -7.69
N PRO A 95 16.14 -3.15 -7.51
CA PRO A 95 15.11 -3.23 -8.53
C PRO A 95 14.34 -1.92 -8.67
N LYS A 96 13.55 -1.81 -9.72
CA LYS A 96 12.62 -0.69 -9.86
C LYS A 96 11.57 -0.79 -8.76
N ILE A 97 11.24 0.33 -8.11
CA ILE A 97 10.20 0.41 -7.09
C ILE A 97 9.16 1.41 -7.57
N THR A 98 7.88 1.01 -7.58
CA THR A 98 6.79 1.84 -8.09
C THR A 98 5.49 1.64 -7.32
N LEU A 99 4.48 2.44 -7.65
CA LEU A 99 3.15 2.39 -7.07
C LEU A 99 2.18 1.76 -8.07
N SER A 100 1.24 0.97 -7.57
CA SER A 100 0.23 0.33 -8.40
C SER A 100 -0.75 1.34 -8.99
N THR A 101 -1.09 1.16 -10.25
CA THR A 101 -2.15 1.94 -10.94
C THR A 101 -3.56 1.36 -10.74
N LEU A 102 -3.68 0.17 -10.16
CA LEU A 102 -4.96 -0.52 -9.98
C LEU A 102 -5.74 -0.01 -8.76
N GLY A 103 -5.06 0.62 -7.80
CA GLY A 103 -5.66 1.12 -6.56
C GLY A 103 -6.49 0.05 -5.85
N ASP A 104 -7.70 0.42 -5.42
CA ASP A 104 -8.62 -0.45 -4.67
C ASP A 104 -9.19 -1.61 -5.49
N LYS A 105 -9.00 -1.59 -6.82
CA LYS A 105 -9.48 -2.66 -7.70
C LYS A 105 -8.51 -3.83 -7.76
N ALA A 106 -7.28 -3.68 -7.27
CA ALA A 106 -6.24 -4.69 -7.44
C ALA A 106 -6.63 -6.04 -6.83
N GLN A 107 -7.27 -6.03 -5.66
CA GLN A 107 -7.70 -7.23 -4.96
C GLN A 107 -8.77 -7.99 -5.75
N ILE A 108 -9.75 -7.29 -6.32
CA ILE A 108 -10.84 -7.89 -7.11
C ILE A 108 -10.30 -8.44 -8.42
N TRP A 109 -9.44 -7.69 -9.11
CA TRP A 109 -8.79 -8.16 -10.35
C TRP A 109 -7.92 -9.38 -10.10
N GLY A 110 -7.17 -9.41 -9.00
CA GLY A 110 -6.38 -10.57 -8.60
C GLY A 110 -7.27 -11.79 -8.37
N ALA A 111 -8.34 -11.64 -7.59
CA ALA A 111 -9.28 -12.73 -7.34
C ALA A 111 -9.94 -13.26 -8.63
N LEU A 112 -10.37 -12.36 -9.52
CA LEU A 112 -10.94 -12.75 -10.81
C LEU A 112 -9.92 -13.50 -11.67
N HIS A 113 -8.67 -13.02 -11.72
CA HIS A 113 -7.61 -13.68 -12.47
C HIS A 113 -7.35 -15.09 -11.94
N THR A 114 -7.24 -15.27 -10.61
CA THR A 114 -7.07 -16.59 -9.97
C THR A 114 -8.23 -17.53 -10.29
N LEU A 115 -9.47 -17.04 -10.37
CA LEU A 115 -10.63 -17.86 -10.73
C LEU A 115 -10.61 -18.29 -12.21
N LEU A 116 -10.12 -17.42 -13.11
CA LEU A 116 -10.10 -17.67 -14.55
C LEU A 116 -8.88 -18.49 -15.01
N GLU A 117 -7.79 -18.46 -14.25
CA GLU A 117 -6.51 -19.10 -14.62
C GLU A 117 -6.66 -20.58 -15.00
N PRO A 118 -7.40 -21.44 -14.25
CA PRO A 118 -7.52 -22.86 -14.62
C PRO A 118 -8.23 -23.06 -15.97
N ALA A 119 -9.25 -22.24 -16.26
CA ALA A 119 -10.00 -22.29 -17.51
C ALA A 119 -9.13 -21.83 -18.70
N GLN A 120 -8.36 -20.75 -18.51
CA GLN A 120 -7.41 -20.25 -19.51
C GLN A 120 -6.30 -21.26 -19.79
N GLN A 121 -5.77 -21.89 -18.75
CA GLN A 121 -4.70 -22.87 -18.87
C GLN A 121 -5.15 -24.14 -19.63
N CYS A 122 -6.41 -24.54 -19.49
CA CYS A 122 -6.99 -25.65 -20.25
C CYS A 122 -7.18 -25.29 -21.74
N ALA A 123 -7.62 -24.07 -22.02
CA ALA A 123 -7.76 -23.56 -23.39
C ALA A 123 -6.40 -23.44 -24.11
N ILE A 124 -5.36 -22.94 -23.43
CA ILE A 124 -4.01 -22.82 -24.02
C ILE A 124 -3.40 -24.20 -24.29
N ARG A 125 -3.51 -25.15 -23.35
CA ARG A 125 -2.97 -26.50 -23.53
C ARG A 125 -3.67 -27.29 -24.65
N SER A 126 -4.99 -27.12 -24.82
CA SER A 126 -5.72 -27.78 -25.91
C SER A 126 -5.36 -27.22 -27.28
N ALA A 127 -5.13 -25.91 -27.39
CA ALA A 127 -4.61 -25.28 -28.61
C ALA A 127 -3.19 -25.76 -28.96
N GLN A 128 -2.30 -25.90 -27.96
CA GLN A 128 -0.94 -26.41 -28.18
C GLN A 128 -0.92 -27.89 -28.59
N LYS A 129 -1.83 -28.73 -28.06
CA LYS A 129 -1.94 -30.13 -28.49
C LYS A 129 -2.37 -30.26 -29.96
N CYS A 130 -3.25 -29.38 -30.45
CA CYS A 130 -3.68 -29.39 -31.85
C CYS A 130 -2.58 -28.92 -32.82
N ALA A 131 -1.63 -28.11 -32.37
CA ALA A 131 -0.55 -27.58 -33.22
C ALA A 131 0.64 -28.55 -33.43
N VAL A 132 0.69 -29.66 -32.69
CA VAL A 132 1.79 -30.65 -32.72
C VAL A 132 1.38 -31.95 -33.44
N THR A 133 0.18 -32.01 -34.02
CA THR A 133 -0.31 -33.15 -34.81
C THR A 133 -0.41 -32.77 -36.28
#